data_AF-A0A6B3MS85-F1
#
_entry.id   AF-A0A6B3MS85-F1
#
_cell.length_a   1.000
_cell.length_b   1.000
_cell.length_c   1.000
_cell.angle_alpha   90.00
_cell.angle_beta   90.00
_cell.angle_gamma   90.00
#
_symmetry.space_group_name_H-M   'P 1'
#
loop_
_entity.id
_entity.type
_entity.pdbx_description
1 polymer ?
#
loop_
_entity_poly.entity_id
_entity_poly.type
_entity_poly.pdbx_seq_one_letter_code
_entity_poly.pdbx_strand_id
1 'polypeptide(L)'
;MTILSRASLEPQEITEFLKREIQLKDVSEKILYQKVINLAAAERNLTVTAEEIQEEADKFRHENRLEKASDTLAWLADNMITSDDWEAGIRQQLLAKKLAKSLFDKDVEKFFGQNRLDFDQILLYQIIVANDKLAQELFYQIEEKEISFYQAAHIYDIDEERRQKCGFEGKLYRWNLRPDIAAIVFGVPIGEVVNPVKTPQGYHILMVERFIPAELTPERYDEILDRLFQDWLNRELNYMLHSDTMLDNVDSQTA
;
A
#
# COMPACT_ATOMS: atom_id res chain seq x y z
N MET A 1 1.11 -33.34 8.21
CA MET A 1 1.51 -33.88 6.90
C MET A 1 0.34 -33.68 5.96
N THR A 2 0.28 -32.50 5.35
CA THR A 2 -0.84 -32.08 4.50
C THR A 2 -0.91 -32.93 3.24
N ILE A 3 -2.13 -33.29 2.82
CA ILE A 3 -2.40 -34.23 1.71
C ILE A 3 -1.79 -33.74 0.38
N LEU A 4 -1.61 -32.43 0.22
CA LEU A 4 -1.05 -31.78 -0.96
C LEU A 4 0.43 -32.13 -1.21
N SER A 5 1.24 -32.40 -0.18
CA SER A 5 2.66 -32.75 -0.36
C SER A 5 2.89 -34.15 -0.98
N ARG A 6 1.82 -34.93 -1.16
CA ARG A 6 1.84 -36.23 -1.84
C ARG A 6 1.45 -36.15 -3.32
N ALA A 7 0.91 -35.03 -3.77
CA ALA A 7 0.63 -34.78 -5.17
C ALA A 7 1.89 -34.19 -5.82
N SER A 8 2.48 -34.91 -6.77
CA SER A 8 3.54 -34.36 -7.62
C SER A 8 2.89 -33.46 -8.66
N LEU A 9 3.22 -32.17 -8.65
CA LEU A 9 2.85 -31.23 -9.71
C LEU A 9 4.08 -31.00 -10.57
N GLU A 10 3.96 -31.23 -11.87
CA GLU A 10 5.05 -30.98 -12.79
C GLU A 10 5.18 -29.46 -13.07
N PRO A 11 6.40 -28.92 -13.25
CA PRO A 11 6.59 -27.49 -13.53
C PRO A 11 5.79 -26.96 -14.73
N GLN A 12 5.57 -27.82 -15.73
CA GLN A 12 4.75 -27.48 -16.89
C GLN A 12 3.28 -27.30 -16.51
N GLU A 13 2.73 -28.16 -15.65
CA GLU A 13 1.34 -28.06 -15.18
C GLU A 13 1.12 -26.76 -14.40
N ILE A 14 2.08 -26.39 -13.54
CA ILE A 14 2.07 -25.11 -12.81
C ILE A 14 2.09 -23.94 -13.79
N THR A 15 2.98 -23.98 -14.78
CA THR A 15 3.10 -22.91 -15.78
C THR A 15 1.81 -22.76 -16.60
N GLU A 16 1.21 -23.87 -17.04
CA GLU A 16 -0.05 -23.89 -17.79
C GLU A 16 -1.24 -23.44 -16.92
N PHE A 17 -1.23 -23.77 -15.63
CA PHE A 17 -2.21 -23.26 -14.67
C PHE A 17 -2.09 -21.73 -14.53
N LEU A 18 -0.89 -21.21 -14.26
CA LEU A 18 -0.65 -19.77 -14.15
C LEU A 18 -1.03 -19.01 -15.42
N LYS A 19 -0.86 -19.60 -16.61
CA LYS A 19 -1.35 -19.00 -17.87
C LYS A 19 -2.87 -18.91 -17.92
N ARG A 20 -3.57 -19.99 -17.55
CA ARG A 20 -5.04 -20.05 -17.56
C ARG A 20 -5.66 -19.06 -16.57
N GLU A 21 -5.03 -18.89 -15.41
CA GLU A 21 -5.46 -17.94 -14.38
C GLU A 21 -4.95 -16.51 -14.61
N ILE A 22 -4.23 -16.24 -15.72
CA ILE A 22 -3.68 -14.92 -16.06
C ILE A 22 -2.68 -14.40 -15.00
N GLN A 23 -2.03 -15.32 -14.27
CA GLN A 23 -1.05 -15.02 -13.22
C GLN A 23 0.40 -15.15 -13.69
N LEU A 24 0.64 -15.78 -14.85
CA LEU A 24 2.02 -16.03 -15.33
C LEU A 24 2.82 -14.73 -15.48
N LYS A 25 2.17 -13.64 -15.94
CA LYS A 25 2.82 -12.35 -16.13
C LYS A 25 3.40 -11.83 -14.81
N ASP A 26 2.56 -11.72 -13.78
CA ASP A 26 2.94 -11.18 -12.47
C ASP A 26 4.02 -12.02 -11.80
N VAL A 27 3.95 -13.36 -11.94
CA VAL A 27 4.99 -14.26 -11.41
C VAL A 27 6.31 -14.08 -12.17
N SER A 28 6.25 -13.92 -13.49
CA SER A 28 7.44 -13.68 -14.32
C SER A 28 8.10 -12.35 -13.99
N GLU A 29 7.32 -11.29 -13.81
CA GLU A 29 7.82 -9.96 -13.39
C GLU A 29 8.55 -10.06 -12.05
N LYS A 30 7.97 -10.74 -11.04
CA LYS A 30 8.63 -10.95 -9.74
C LYS A 30 9.96 -11.70 -9.87
N ILE A 31 10.03 -12.74 -10.72
CA ILE A 31 11.28 -13.47 -10.98
C ILE A 31 12.32 -12.54 -11.62
N LEU A 32 11.92 -11.71 -12.58
CA LEU A 32 12.82 -10.77 -13.25
C LEU A 32 13.29 -9.67 -12.30
N TYR A 33 12.42 -9.15 -11.43
CA TYR A 33 12.84 -8.24 -10.35
C TYR A 33 13.89 -8.88 -9.47
N GLN A 34 13.75 -10.16 -9.09
CA GLN A 34 14.78 -10.83 -8.31
C GLN A 34 16.13 -10.87 -9.03
N LYS A 35 16.14 -11.06 -10.36
CA LYS A 35 17.38 -10.98 -11.16
C LYS A 35 17.99 -9.59 -11.14
N VAL A 36 17.19 -8.55 -11.35
CA VAL A 36 17.61 -7.14 -11.27
C VAL A 36 18.24 -6.86 -9.89
N ILE A 37 17.56 -7.27 -8.82
CA ILE A 37 18.03 -7.08 -7.44
C ILE A 37 19.38 -7.76 -7.22
N ASN A 38 19.51 -9.03 -7.65
CA ASN A 38 20.74 -9.79 -7.47
C ASN A 38 21.93 -9.13 -8.20
N LEU A 39 21.72 -8.67 -9.44
CA LEU A 39 22.75 -7.99 -10.23
C LEU A 39 23.17 -6.67 -9.57
N ALA A 40 22.21 -5.80 -9.27
CA ALA A 40 22.47 -4.49 -8.69
C ALA A 40 23.10 -4.58 -7.29
N ALA A 41 22.71 -5.58 -6.49
CA ALA A 41 23.30 -5.84 -5.19
C ALA A 41 24.75 -6.34 -5.30
N ALA A 42 25.03 -7.22 -6.26
CA ALA A 42 26.39 -7.72 -6.52
C ALA A 42 27.34 -6.59 -6.95
N GLU A 43 26.90 -5.70 -7.86
CA GLU A 43 27.67 -4.51 -8.27
C GLU A 43 28.06 -3.59 -7.09
N ARG A 44 27.21 -3.57 -6.07
CA ARG A 44 27.38 -2.75 -4.85
C ARG A 44 28.05 -3.51 -3.71
N ASN A 45 28.47 -4.76 -3.94
CA ASN A 45 29.05 -5.65 -2.92
C ASN A 45 28.14 -5.81 -1.70
N LEU A 46 26.81 -5.78 -1.89
CA LEU A 46 25.85 -6.02 -0.83
C LEU A 46 25.76 -7.52 -0.56
N THR A 47 25.92 -7.90 0.70
CA THR A 47 25.82 -9.28 1.16
C THR A 47 24.84 -9.37 2.33
N VAL A 48 24.24 -10.55 2.50
CA VAL A 48 23.42 -10.91 3.65
C VAL A 48 24.16 -11.98 4.44
N THR A 49 24.38 -11.74 5.73
CA THR A 49 25.10 -12.67 6.61
C THR A 49 24.17 -13.75 7.15
N ALA A 50 24.75 -14.83 7.69
CA ALA A 50 23.97 -15.90 8.30
C ALA A 50 23.22 -15.43 9.55
N GLU A 51 23.81 -14.49 10.29
CA GLU A 51 23.22 -13.90 11.49
C GLU A 51 21.95 -13.12 11.15
N GLU A 52 21.97 -12.30 10.09
CA GLU A 52 20.79 -11.53 9.66
C GLU A 52 19.64 -12.44 9.20
N ILE A 53 19.97 -13.55 8.54
CA ILE A 53 18.99 -14.57 8.15
C ILE A 53 18.39 -15.24 9.39
N GLN A 54 19.23 -15.57 10.37
CA GLN A 54 18.79 -16.20 11.61
C GLN A 54 17.87 -15.26 12.42
N GLU A 55 18.22 -13.98 12.52
CA GLU A 55 17.40 -12.96 13.20
C GLU A 55 16.02 -12.81 12.55
N GLU A 56 15.95 -12.70 11.22
CA GLU A 56 14.67 -12.59 10.51
C GLU A 56 13.87 -13.90 10.59
N ALA A 57 14.53 -15.07 10.57
CA ALA A 57 13.89 -16.37 10.77
C ALA A 57 13.29 -16.50 12.17
N ASP A 58 13.99 -16.05 13.21
CA ASP A 58 13.50 -16.09 14.59
C ASP A 58 12.35 -15.12 14.81
N LYS A 59 12.42 -13.93 14.21
CA LYS A 59 11.29 -12.99 14.18
C LYS A 59 10.06 -13.62 13.52
N PHE A 60 10.23 -14.22 12.35
CA PHE A 60 9.14 -14.92 11.65
C PHE A 60 8.52 -16.02 12.52
N ARG A 61 9.35 -16.85 13.16
CA ARG A 61 8.87 -17.90 14.07
C ARG A 61 8.08 -17.33 15.23
N HIS A 62 8.56 -16.26 15.86
CA HIS A 62 7.85 -15.62 16.98
C HIS A 62 6.49 -15.05 16.54
N GLU A 63 6.45 -14.31 15.43
CA GLU A 63 5.21 -13.70 14.89
C GLU A 63 4.17 -14.77 14.50
N ASN A 64 4.64 -15.92 14.01
CA ASN A 64 3.79 -17.05 13.58
C ASN A 64 3.60 -18.12 14.66
N ARG A 65 4.12 -17.91 15.88
CA ARG A 65 4.05 -18.86 17.01
C ARG A 65 4.66 -20.24 16.72
N LEU A 66 5.73 -20.28 15.93
CA LEU A 66 6.49 -21.48 15.54
C LEU A 66 7.71 -21.69 16.46
N GLU A 67 7.52 -21.55 17.77
CA GLU A 67 8.62 -21.53 18.76
C GLU A 67 9.35 -22.89 18.89
N LYS A 68 8.66 -24.01 18.62
CA LYS A 68 9.28 -25.34 18.63
C LYS A 68 9.77 -25.71 17.24
N ALA A 69 10.89 -26.41 17.19
CA ALA A 69 11.41 -26.97 15.94
C ALA A 69 10.38 -27.85 15.20
N SER A 70 9.55 -28.60 15.94
CA SER A 70 8.45 -29.40 15.37
C SER A 70 7.42 -28.55 14.64
N ASP A 71 7.13 -27.36 15.17
CA ASP A 71 6.08 -26.48 14.65
C ASP A 71 6.58 -25.80 13.37
N THR A 72 7.85 -25.37 13.36
CA THR A 72 8.52 -24.88 12.15
C THR A 72 8.53 -25.95 11.05
N LEU A 73 8.93 -27.19 11.36
CA LEU A 73 8.98 -28.28 10.38
C LEU A 73 7.59 -28.63 9.83
N ALA A 74 6.56 -28.61 10.68
CA ALA A 74 5.18 -28.81 10.25
C ALA A 74 4.74 -27.69 9.31
N TRP A 75 5.02 -26.44 9.64
CA TRP A 75 4.70 -25.29 8.81
C TRP A 75 5.39 -25.34 7.45
N LEU A 76 6.69 -25.67 7.39
CA LEU A 76 7.44 -25.84 6.14
C LEU A 76 6.80 -26.93 5.25
N ALA A 77 6.47 -28.08 5.85
CA ALA A 77 5.83 -29.18 5.14
C ALA A 77 4.43 -28.83 4.62
N ASP A 78 3.66 -28.06 5.40
CA ASP A 78 2.32 -27.61 5.02
C ASP A 78 2.35 -26.55 3.91
N ASN A 79 3.44 -25.75 3.83
CA ASN A 79 3.69 -24.79 2.75
C ASN A 79 4.47 -25.39 1.57
N MET A 80 4.77 -26.69 1.59
CA MET A 80 5.51 -27.39 0.52
C MET A 80 6.89 -26.80 0.21
N ILE A 81 7.59 -26.30 1.23
CA ILE A 81 8.94 -25.74 1.09
C ILE A 81 9.94 -26.45 2.00
N THR A 82 11.20 -26.48 1.58
CA THR A 82 12.31 -26.96 2.43
C THR A 82 12.86 -25.84 3.31
N SER A 83 13.72 -26.20 4.27
CA SER A 83 14.47 -25.20 5.04
C SER A 83 15.35 -24.33 4.14
N ASP A 84 15.95 -24.91 3.10
CA ASP A 84 16.83 -24.20 2.17
C ASP A 84 16.03 -23.22 1.31
N ASP A 85 14.84 -23.61 0.85
CA ASP A 85 13.93 -22.71 0.11
C ASP A 85 13.50 -21.52 0.97
N TRP A 86 13.18 -21.79 2.24
CA TRP A 86 12.79 -20.75 3.18
C TRP A 86 13.94 -19.79 3.49
N GLU A 87 15.14 -20.32 3.73
CA GLU A 87 16.36 -19.51 3.94
C GLU A 87 16.67 -18.65 2.70
N ALA A 88 16.55 -19.24 1.50
CA ALA A 88 16.73 -18.52 0.25
C ALA A 88 15.72 -17.36 0.11
N GLY A 89 14.45 -17.58 0.48
CA GLY A 89 13.43 -16.54 0.50
C GLY A 89 13.75 -15.40 1.47
N ILE A 90 14.17 -15.72 2.70
CA ILE A 90 14.60 -14.72 3.70
C ILE A 90 15.79 -13.92 3.16
N ARG A 91 16.80 -14.60 2.61
CA ARG A 91 17.98 -13.96 2.02
C ARG A 91 17.60 -12.99 0.90
N GLN A 92 16.71 -13.39 0.00
CA GLN A 92 16.20 -12.55 -1.08
C GLN A 92 15.49 -11.30 -0.56
N GLN A 93 14.63 -11.45 0.44
CA GLN A 93 13.91 -10.34 1.07
C GLN A 93 14.88 -9.36 1.75
N LEU A 94 15.85 -9.87 2.52
CA LEU A 94 16.86 -9.03 3.19
C LEU A 94 17.75 -8.31 2.19
N LEU A 95 18.16 -8.97 1.10
CA LEU A 95 18.95 -8.35 0.04
C LEU A 95 18.18 -7.22 -0.65
N ALA A 96 16.89 -7.43 -0.93
CA ALA A 96 16.02 -6.41 -1.49
C ALA A 96 15.89 -5.20 -0.56
N LYS A 97 15.62 -5.41 0.74
CA LYS A 97 15.55 -4.34 1.76
C LYS A 97 16.86 -3.55 1.84
N LYS A 98 18.00 -4.25 1.86
CA LYS A 98 19.33 -3.62 1.87
C LYS A 98 19.59 -2.80 0.62
N LEU A 99 19.24 -3.33 -0.55
CA LEU A 99 19.41 -2.63 -1.82
C LEU A 99 18.52 -1.38 -1.87
N ALA A 100 17.24 -1.50 -1.50
CA ALA A 100 16.31 -0.38 -1.44
C ALA A 100 16.87 0.75 -0.56
N LYS A 101 17.31 0.43 0.65
CA LYS A 101 17.95 1.39 1.56
C LYS A 101 19.23 1.97 0.97
N SER A 102 20.11 1.14 0.42
CA SER A 102 21.35 1.61 -0.21
C SER A 102 21.12 2.59 -1.37
N LEU A 103 20.01 2.46 -2.09
CA LEU A 103 19.66 3.31 -3.22
C LEU A 103 18.95 4.59 -2.78
N PHE A 104 17.99 4.49 -1.86
CA PHE A 104 16.97 5.53 -1.67
C PHE A 104 16.88 6.10 -0.25
N ASP A 105 17.66 5.62 0.73
CA ASP A 105 17.61 6.11 2.13
C ASP A 105 17.66 7.65 2.22
N LYS A 106 18.53 8.27 1.42
CA LYS A 106 18.70 9.74 1.38
C LYS A 106 17.61 10.46 0.55
N ASP A 107 16.89 9.74 -0.29
CA ASP A 107 15.84 10.30 -1.14
C ASP A 107 14.48 10.31 -0.45
N VAL A 108 14.27 9.47 0.58
CA VAL A 108 13.00 9.40 1.33
C VAL A 108 12.62 10.76 1.92
N GLU A 109 13.54 11.43 2.63
CA GLU A 109 13.25 12.74 3.23
C GLU A 109 12.91 13.79 2.18
N LYS A 110 13.64 13.79 1.06
CA LYS A 110 13.40 14.70 -0.06
C LYS A 110 12.03 14.44 -0.71
N PHE A 111 11.71 13.18 -0.97
CA PHE A 111 10.43 12.78 -1.53
C PHE A 111 9.29 13.16 -0.59
N PHE A 112 9.42 12.89 0.71
CA PHE A 112 8.46 13.29 1.71
C PHE A 112 8.26 14.82 1.74
N GLY A 113 9.35 15.59 1.73
CA GLY A 113 9.28 17.05 1.72
C GLY A 113 8.60 17.62 0.47
N GLN A 114 8.87 17.06 -0.70
CA GLN A 114 8.29 17.49 -1.98
C GLN A 114 6.80 17.14 -2.09
N ASN A 115 6.36 16.04 -1.46
CA ASN A 115 4.98 15.55 -1.52
C ASN A 115 4.25 15.69 -0.18
N ARG A 116 4.74 16.58 0.71
CA ARG A 116 4.28 16.66 2.11
C ARG A 116 2.76 16.85 2.22
N LEU A 117 2.19 17.70 1.37
CA LEU A 117 0.77 18.02 1.35
C LEU A 117 -0.10 16.80 1.03
N ASP A 118 0.43 15.83 0.28
CA ASP A 118 -0.32 14.63 -0.03
C ASP A 118 -0.47 13.75 1.23
N PHE A 119 0.54 13.78 2.11
CA PHE A 119 0.56 13.01 3.36
C PHE A 119 -0.17 13.69 4.53
N ASP A 120 -0.68 14.91 4.35
CA ASP A 120 -1.54 15.54 5.33
C ASP A 120 -2.87 14.79 5.39
N GLN A 121 -3.39 14.62 6.62
CA GLN A 121 -4.67 13.97 6.85
C GLN A 121 -5.63 14.92 7.57
N ILE A 122 -6.91 14.68 7.36
CA ILE A 122 -7.96 15.29 8.17
C ILE A 122 -8.80 14.19 8.82
N LEU A 123 -9.36 14.51 9.98
CA LEU A 123 -10.44 13.74 10.58
C LEU A 123 -11.75 14.42 10.20
N LEU A 124 -12.52 13.77 9.33
CA LEU A 124 -13.68 14.34 8.66
C LEU A 124 -14.99 13.81 9.24
N TYR A 125 -15.97 14.71 9.36
CA TYR A 125 -17.38 14.39 9.51
C TYR A 125 -18.16 14.91 8.30
N GLN A 126 -19.20 14.16 7.92
CA GLN A 126 -20.03 14.46 6.76
C GLN A 126 -21.50 14.13 7.05
N ILE A 127 -22.39 14.96 6.50
CA ILE A 127 -23.82 14.68 6.35
C ILE A 127 -24.14 14.77 4.86
N ILE A 128 -24.86 13.80 4.31
CA ILE A 128 -25.42 13.93 2.96
C ILE A 128 -26.94 14.00 3.04
N VAL A 129 -27.53 15.01 2.40
CA VAL A 129 -28.99 15.13 2.25
C VAL A 129 -29.39 15.30 0.79
N ALA A 130 -30.57 14.83 0.41
CA ALA A 130 -31.02 14.89 -0.99
C ALA A 130 -31.44 16.29 -1.46
N ASN A 131 -31.77 17.20 -0.54
CA ASN A 131 -32.41 18.48 -0.83
C ASN A 131 -31.57 19.68 -0.38
N ASP A 132 -31.35 20.62 -1.29
CA ASP A 132 -30.64 21.88 -1.05
C ASP A 132 -31.20 22.69 0.13
N LYS A 133 -32.53 22.84 0.19
CA LYS A 133 -33.19 23.62 1.25
C LYS A 133 -32.93 23.02 2.62
N LEU A 134 -33.02 21.69 2.71
CA LEU A 134 -32.72 20.97 3.95
C LEU A 134 -31.25 21.11 4.32
N ALA A 135 -30.34 21.03 3.34
CA ALA A 135 -28.92 21.19 3.59
C ALA A 135 -28.59 22.59 4.15
N GLN A 136 -29.18 23.63 3.57
CA GLN A 136 -29.01 25.02 4.03
C GLN A 136 -29.64 25.25 5.41
N GLU A 137 -30.83 24.71 5.65
CA GLU A 137 -31.46 24.77 6.98
C GLU A 137 -30.58 24.12 8.05
N LEU A 138 -30.10 22.89 7.80
CA LEU A 138 -29.20 22.19 8.72
C LEU A 138 -27.90 22.95 8.94
N PHE A 139 -27.31 23.53 7.89
CA PHE A 139 -26.12 24.36 8.00
C PHE A 139 -26.32 25.50 9.00
N TYR A 140 -27.39 26.29 8.84
CA TYR A 140 -27.70 27.40 9.76
C TYR A 140 -28.02 26.92 11.17
N GLN A 141 -28.81 25.85 11.33
CA GLN A 141 -29.13 25.29 12.65
C GLN A 141 -27.88 24.81 13.39
N ILE A 142 -26.87 24.27 12.68
CA ILE A 142 -25.62 23.84 13.30
C ILE A 142 -24.73 25.03 13.66
N GLU A 143 -24.59 26.01 12.76
CA GLU A 143 -23.85 27.26 13.00
C GLU A 143 -24.40 28.05 14.19
N GLU A 144 -25.74 28.16 14.28
CA GLU A 144 -26.47 28.83 15.36
C GLU A 144 -26.58 27.96 16.63
N LYS A 145 -26.06 26.73 16.59
CA LYS A 145 -26.02 25.76 17.70
C LYS A 145 -27.40 25.34 18.20
N GLU A 146 -28.42 25.41 17.34
CA GLU A 146 -29.76 24.87 17.60
C GLU A 146 -29.77 23.34 17.62
N ILE A 147 -28.92 22.73 16.79
CA ILE A 147 -28.66 21.29 16.75
C ILE A 147 -27.16 21.04 16.62
N SER A 148 -26.63 19.98 17.26
CA SER A 148 -25.24 19.61 17.02
C SER A 148 -25.06 18.91 15.66
N PHE A 149 -23.89 19.04 15.04
CA PHE A 149 -23.55 18.32 13.80
C PHE A 149 -23.84 16.82 13.92
N TYR A 150 -23.44 16.22 15.05
CA TYR A 150 -23.61 14.79 15.33
C TYR A 150 -25.08 14.36 15.38
N GLN A 151 -25.94 15.17 16.00
CA GLN A 151 -27.39 14.93 16.03
C GLN A 151 -28.00 15.10 14.65
N ALA A 152 -27.64 16.15 13.92
CA ALA A 152 -28.10 16.36 12.55
C ALA A 152 -27.69 15.19 11.64
N ALA A 153 -26.45 14.72 11.76
CA ALA A 153 -25.94 13.56 11.03
C ALA A 153 -26.76 12.30 11.36
N HIS A 154 -26.99 12.02 12.64
CA HIS A 154 -27.75 10.85 13.06
C HIS A 154 -29.20 10.84 12.54
N ILE A 155 -29.83 12.01 12.44
CA ILE A 155 -31.25 12.13 12.06
C ILE A 155 -31.43 12.18 10.54
N TYR A 156 -30.61 12.98 9.84
CA TYR A 156 -30.91 13.41 8.47
C TYR A 156 -30.03 12.81 7.38
N ASP A 157 -28.89 12.21 7.72
CA ASP A 157 -28.01 11.65 6.71
C ASP A 157 -28.70 10.52 5.93
N ILE A 158 -28.59 10.55 4.61
CA ILE A 158 -29.14 9.50 3.72
C ILE A 158 -28.39 8.17 3.86
N ASP A 159 -27.16 8.19 4.36
CA ASP A 159 -26.32 7.01 4.58
C ASP A 159 -26.56 6.42 5.98
N GLU A 160 -27.13 5.22 6.03
CA GLU A 160 -27.48 4.56 7.29
C GLU A 160 -26.27 4.20 8.17
N GLU A 161 -25.16 3.75 7.58
CA GLU A 161 -23.96 3.44 8.37
C GLU A 161 -23.38 4.71 9.00
N ARG A 162 -23.42 5.82 8.26
CA ARG A 162 -22.90 7.09 8.74
C ARG A 162 -23.78 7.73 9.80
N ARG A 163 -25.10 7.54 9.72
CA ARG A 163 -26.02 7.91 10.83
C ARG A 163 -25.63 7.23 12.14
N GLN A 164 -25.26 5.96 12.09
CA GLN A 164 -24.83 5.21 13.28
C GLN A 164 -23.48 5.71 13.83
N LYS A 165 -22.64 6.27 12.96
CA LYS A 165 -21.36 6.90 13.30
C LYS A 165 -21.47 8.41 13.54
N CYS A 166 -22.69 8.95 13.60
CA CYS A 166 -22.96 10.38 13.78
C CYS A 166 -22.16 11.28 12.81
N GLY A 167 -22.02 10.86 11.55
CA GLY A 167 -21.31 11.63 10.52
C GLY A 167 -19.83 11.28 10.36
N PHE A 168 -19.24 10.45 11.23
CA PHE A 168 -17.80 10.18 11.21
C PHE A 168 -17.34 9.37 9.98
N GLU A 169 -16.40 9.93 9.22
CA GLU A 169 -15.75 9.28 8.06
C GLU A 169 -14.39 8.66 8.42
N GLY A 170 -13.70 9.26 9.39
CA GLY A 170 -12.37 8.83 9.79
C GLY A 170 -11.24 9.72 9.27
N LYS A 171 -10.03 9.16 9.27
CA LYS A 171 -8.82 9.84 8.81
C LYS A 171 -8.69 9.67 7.30
N LEU A 172 -8.69 10.78 6.58
CA LEU A 172 -8.63 10.78 5.12
C LEU A 172 -7.44 11.61 4.65
N TYR A 173 -6.72 11.07 3.68
CA TYR A 173 -5.76 11.80 2.88
C TYR A 173 -6.47 12.58 1.77
N ARG A 174 -5.74 13.51 1.17
CA ARG A 174 -6.25 14.33 0.07
C ARG A 174 -6.74 13.50 -1.13
N TRP A 175 -6.03 12.41 -1.46
CA TRP A 175 -6.39 11.50 -2.56
C TRP A 175 -7.57 10.58 -2.27
N ASN A 176 -8.03 10.48 -1.01
CA ASN A 176 -9.26 9.74 -0.69
C ASN A 176 -10.53 10.53 -1.05
N LEU A 177 -10.39 11.83 -1.32
CA LEU A 177 -11.50 12.74 -1.56
C LEU A 177 -11.54 13.18 -3.02
N ARG A 178 -12.72 13.58 -3.48
CA ARG A 178 -12.83 14.27 -4.77
C ARG A 178 -12.06 15.59 -4.73
N PRO A 179 -11.41 16.03 -5.83
CA PRO A 179 -10.58 17.23 -5.83
C PRO A 179 -11.29 18.52 -5.37
N ASP A 180 -12.59 18.65 -5.70
CA ASP A 180 -13.45 19.76 -5.28
C ASP A 180 -13.68 19.78 -3.76
N ILE A 181 -13.98 18.63 -3.16
CA ILE A 181 -14.12 18.47 -1.71
C ILE A 181 -12.79 18.67 -1.00
N ALA A 182 -11.72 18.04 -1.50
CA ALA A 182 -10.38 18.11 -0.92
C ALA A 182 -9.87 19.56 -0.82
N ALA A 183 -10.11 20.37 -1.85
CA ALA A 183 -9.73 21.79 -1.84
C ALA A 183 -10.43 22.59 -0.73
N ILE A 184 -11.69 22.22 -0.41
CA ILE A 184 -12.47 22.89 0.62
C ILE A 184 -12.03 22.42 2.01
N VAL A 185 -12.08 21.12 2.28
CA VAL A 185 -11.86 20.61 3.65
C VAL A 185 -10.44 20.81 4.16
N PHE A 186 -9.44 20.87 3.28
CA PHE A 186 -8.06 21.22 3.68
C PHE A 186 -7.82 22.73 3.82
N GLY A 187 -8.78 23.57 3.45
CA GLY A 187 -8.70 25.03 3.51
C GLY A 187 -9.58 25.70 4.58
N VAL A 188 -10.47 24.95 5.23
CA VAL A 188 -11.39 25.48 6.24
C VAL A 188 -10.82 25.38 7.67
N PRO A 189 -11.23 26.29 8.57
CA PRO A 189 -10.88 26.17 9.99
C PRO A 189 -11.45 24.90 10.62
N ILE A 190 -10.70 24.37 11.59
CA ILE A 190 -11.10 23.19 12.35
C ILE A 190 -12.36 23.51 13.19
N GLY A 191 -13.35 22.62 13.13
CA GLY A 191 -14.60 22.70 13.87
C GLY A 191 -15.67 23.56 13.22
N GLU A 192 -15.35 24.26 12.13
CA GLU A 192 -16.33 25.02 11.36
C GLU A 192 -17.09 24.11 10.38
N VAL A 193 -18.37 24.40 10.21
CA VAL A 193 -19.21 23.71 9.25
C VAL A 193 -19.04 24.36 7.89
N VAL A 194 -18.87 23.55 6.86
CA VAL A 194 -18.76 24.00 5.48
C VAL A 194 -20.15 24.21 4.88
N ASN A 195 -20.33 25.30 4.13
CA ASN A 195 -21.54 25.54 3.35
C ASN A 195 -21.85 24.35 2.44
N PRO A 196 -23.10 23.86 2.37
CA PRO A 196 -23.48 22.70 1.58
C PRO A 196 -22.87 22.61 0.18
N VAL A 197 -22.15 21.52 -0.10
CA VAL A 197 -21.52 21.25 -1.39
C VAL A 197 -22.35 20.26 -2.19
N LYS A 198 -22.79 20.66 -3.39
CA LYS A 198 -23.58 19.79 -4.27
C LYS A 198 -22.71 18.77 -5.01
N THR A 199 -23.10 17.51 -4.97
CA THR A 199 -22.53 16.42 -5.78
C THR A 199 -23.66 15.57 -6.41
N PRO A 200 -23.34 14.56 -7.25
CA PRO A 200 -24.34 13.61 -7.73
C PRO A 200 -25.03 12.78 -6.63
N GLN A 201 -24.41 12.64 -5.45
CA GLN A 201 -24.95 11.87 -4.33
C GLN A 201 -25.96 12.69 -3.51
N GLY A 202 -25.88 14.02 -3.57
CA GLY A 202 -26.72 14.93 -2.80
C GLY A 202 -25.96 16.19 -2.41
N TYR A 203 -26.37 16.79 -1.31
CA TYR A 203 -25.77 17.99 -0.73
C TYR A 203 -25.00 17.58 0.52
N HIS A 204 -23.70 17.87 0.51
CA HIS A 204 -22.76 17.48 1.55
C HIS A 204 -22.55 18.64 2.52
N ILE A 205 -22.81 18.39 3.79
CA ILE A 205 -22.41 19.28 4.89
C ILE A 205 -21.19 18.64 5.53
N LEU A 206 -20.09 19.38 5.62
CA LEU A 206 -18.80 18.85 6.03
C LEU A 206 -18.30 19.59 7.26
N MET A 207 -17.57 18.89 8.12
CA MET A 207 -16.88 19.50 9.25
C MET A 207 -15.56 18.79 9.48
N VAL A 208 -14.48 19.55 9.58
CA VAL A 208 -13.15 19.02 9.89
C VAL A 208 -12.93 19.13 11.38
N GLU A 209 -12.92 18.02 12.10
CA GLU A 209 -12.68 18.03 13.55
C GLU A 209 -11.19 18.16 13.88
N ARG A 210 -10.29 17.64 13.02
CA ARG A 210 -8.86 17.74 13.27
C ARG A 210 -8.06 17.72 11.98
N PHE A 211 -7.08 18.61 11.88
CA PHE A 211 -5.98 18.51 10.92
C PHE A 211 -4.83 17.71 11.53
N ILE A 212 -4.30 16.75 10.78
CA ILE A 212 -3.20 15.86 11.19
C ILE A 212 -2.06 16.13 10.20
N PRO A 213 -1.05 16.93 10.60
CA PRO A 213 0.04 17.27 9.70
C PRO A 213 0.84 16.02 9.34
N ALA A 214 1.38 16.02 8.13
CA ALA A 214 2.30 15.00 7.68
C ALA A 214 3.56 14.98 8.56
N GLU A 215 3.86 13.80 9.09
CA GLU A 215 5.10 13.47 9.78
C GLU A 215 5.78 12.28 9.09
N LEU A 216 7.11 12.30 9.01
CA LEU A 216 7.86 11.16 8.50
C LEU A 216 8.03 10.13 9.63
N THR A 217 6.99 9.33 9.86
CA THR A 217 7.04 8.20 10.81
C THR A 217 7.87 7.05 10.22
N PRO A 218 8.34 6.09 11.04
CA PRO A 218 9.02 4.90 10.52
C PRO A 218 8.21 4.14 9.46
N GLU A 219 6.91 3.99 9.67
CA GLU A 219 6.02 3.31 8.73
C GLU A 219 5.91 4.08 7.41
N ARG A 220 5.88 5.42 7.48
CA ARG A 220 5.85 6.27 6.29
C ARG A 220 7.18 6.29 5.55
N TYR A 221 8.29 6.22 6.28
CA TYR A 221 9.60 6.05 5.70
C TYR A 221 9.65 4.75 4.88
N ASP A 222 9.18 3.63 5.46
CA ASP A 222 9.16 2.33 4.78
C ASP A 222 8.24 2.35 3.54
N GLU A 223 7.04 2.96 3.65
CA GLU A 223 6.11 3.11 2.51
C GLU A 223 6.74 3.90 1.35
N ILE A 224 7.41 5.01 1.65
CA ILE A 224 8.08 5.83 0.64
C ILE A 224 9.27 5.09 0.04
N LEU A 225 10.06 4.40 0.87
CA LEU A 225 11.20 3.60 0.42
C LEU A 225 10.76 2.50 -0.55
N ASP A 226 9.71 1.76 -0.18
CA ASP A 226 9.13 0.70 -1.01
C ASP A 226 8.61 1.26 -2.33
N ARG A 227 7.92 2.41 -2.31
CA ARG A 227 7.45 3.06 -3.54
C ARG A 227 8.61 3.44 -4.47
N LEU A 228 9.62 4.12 -3.94
CA LEU A 228 10.80 4.51 -4.73
C LEU A 228 11.53 3.29 -5.31
N PHE A 229 11.61 2.22 -4.53
CA PHE A 229 12.23 0.98 -4.94
C PHE A 229 11.42 0.25 -6.03
N GLN A 230 10.09 0.18 -5.91
CA GLN A 230 9.23 -0.37 -6.96
C GLN A 230 9.30 0.45 -8.25
N ASP A 231 9.31 1.78 -8.16
CA ASP A 231 9.48 2.65 -9.34
C ASP A 231 10.83 2.40 -10.02
N TRP A 232 11.88 2.13 -9.25
CA TRP A 232 13.19 1.75 -9.77
C TRP A 232 13.20 0.37 -10.43
N LEU A 233 12.63 -0.64 -9.78
CA LEU A 233 12.53 -2.00 -10.32
C LEU A 233 11.80 -2.02 -11.67
N ASN A 234 10.69 -1.29 -11.78
CA ASN A 234 9.96 -1.13 -13.03
C ASN A 234 10.84 -0.57 -14.16
N ARG A 235 11.66 0.46 -13.85
CA ARG A 235 12.57 1.07 -14.82
C ARG A 235 13.69 0.11 -15.23
N GLU A 236 14.37 -0.51 -14.29
CA GLU A 236 15.46 -1.45 -14.58
C GLU A 236 14.98 -2.67 -15.36
N LEU A 237 13.80 -3.19 -15.01
CA LEU A 237 13.19 -4.28 -15.76
C LEU A 237 12.90 -3.87 -17.20
N ASN A 238 12.33 -2.68 -17.39
CA ASN A 238 12.08 -2.14 -18.73
C ASN A 238 13.39 -2.01 -19.54
N TYR A 239 14.45 -1.47 -18.91
CA TYR A 239 15.77 -1.40 -19.54
C TYR A 239 16.32 -2.77 -19.92
N MET A 240 16.28 -3.75 -19.01
CA MET A 240 16.75 -5.12 -19.23
C MET A 240 16.03 -5.78 -20.41
N LEU A 241 14.70 -5.66 -20.47
CA LEU A 241 13.90 -6.25 -21.55
C LEU A 241 14.24 -5.61 -22.90
N HIS A 242 14.45 -4.29 -22.95
CA HIS A 242 14.78 -3.61 -24.21
C HIS A 242 16.26 -3.74 -24.60
N SER A 243 17.19 -3.91 -23.64
CA SER A 243 18.60 -4.17 -23.95
C SER A 243 18.81 -5.56 -24.53
N ASP A 244 18.09 -6.58 -24.03
CA ASP A 244 18.14 -7.94 -24.57
C ASP A 244 17.48 -8.01 -25.96
N THR A 245 16.39 -7.25 -26.19
CA THR A 245 15.74 -7.16 -27.51
C THR A 245 16.63 -6.48 -28.57
N MET A 246 17.63 -5.69 -28.17
CA MET A 246 18.59 -5.06 -29.09
C MET A 246 19.71 -6.00 -29.52
N LEU A 247 20.00 -7.08 -28.77
CA LEU A 247 20.98 -8.09 -29.18
C LEU A 247 20.40 -9.07 -30.20
N ASP A 248 19.12 -9.41 -30.11
CA ASP A 248 18.46 -10.31 -31.08
C ASP A 248 18.22 -9.67 -32.47
N ASN A 249 18.21 -8.34 -32.57
CA ASN A 249 18.00 -7.62 -33.84
C ASN A 249 19.30 -7.37 -34.63
N VAL A 250 20.48 -7.57 -34.04
CA VAL A 250 21.76 -7.42 -34.76
C VAL A 250 22.13 -8.69 -35.53
N ASP A 251 21.72 -9.87 -35.04
CA ASP A 251 21.96 -11.15 -35.70
C ASP A 251 20.94 -11.47 -36.82
N SER A 252 19.87 -10.68 -36.95
CA SER A 252 18.85 -10.84 -38.00
C SER A 252 19.05 -9.92 -39.22
N GLN A 253 20.13 -9.13 -39.26
CA GLN A 253 20.46 -8.27 -40.43
C GLN A 253 21.78 -8.65 -41.12
N THR A 254 22.40 -9.78 -40.75
CA THR A 254 23.65 -10.27 -41.37
C THR A 254 23.56 -11.72 -41.89
N ALA A 255 22.35 -12.23 -42.14
CA ALA A 255 22.12 -13.51 -42.83
C ALA A 255 21.29 -13.35 -44.09
#